data_AF-A0A349IMT9-F1
#
_entry.id   AF-A0A349IMT9-F1
#
_cell.length_a   1.000
_cell.length_b   1.000
_cell.length_c   1.000
_cell.angle_alpha   90.00
_cell.angle_beta   90.00
_cell.angle_gamma   90.00
#
_symmetry.space_group_name_H-M   'P 1'
#
loop_
_entity.id
_entity.type
_entity.pdbx_description
1 polymer ?
#
loop_
_entity_poly.entity_id
_entity_poly.type
_entity_poly.pdbx_seq_one_letter_code
_entity_poly.pdbx_strand_id
1 'polypeptide(L)'
;MRAAGLNGAVVPYSCVQEALVIEGMDIIGVRDISDLVTLLRSHDHFKTFPRESPVLQKNESSYSVDFSELHGQAFGIRAALIAAAGRHNILLSGTAGSGKTMIARRIPTILPPLSKKENIEITKVYSVAG
;
A
#
# COMPACT_ATOMS: atom_id res chain seq x y z
N MET A 1 -17.60 -7.61 -6.34
CA MET A 1 -17.70 -7.22 -7.76
C MET A 1 -17.46 -8.40 -8.71
N ARG A 2 -16.35 -9.15 -8.64
CA ARG A 2 -16.19 -10.38 -9.45
C ARG A 2 -17.19 -11.49 -9.14
N ALA A 3 -17.49 -11.73 -7.86
CA ALA A 3 -18.53 -12.67 -7.45
C ALA A 3 -19.94 -12.27 -7.92
N ALA A 4 -20.12 -11.01 -8.35
CA ALA A 4 -21.36 -10.49 -8.94
C ALA A 4 -21.34 -10.53 -10.48
N GLY A 5 -20.31 -11.12 -11.12
CA GLY A 5 -20.21 -11.25 -12.57
C GLY A 5 -19.82 -9.97 -13.33
N LEU A 6 -19.32 -8.94 -12.62
CA LEU A 6 -18.94 -7.65 -13.23
C LEU A 6 -17.51 -7.71 -13.78
N ASN A 7 -17.32 -7.25 -15.02
CA ASN A 7 -16.03 -7.26 -15.73
C ASN A 7 -15.24 -5.94 -15.63
N GLY A 8 -15.86 -4.88 -15.10
CA GLY A 8 -15.23 -3.57 -14.98
C GLY A 8 -15.98 -2.63 -14.05
N ALA A 9 -15.37 -1.48 -13.77
CA ALA A 9 -15.94 -0.45 -12.92
C ALA A 9 -15.58 0.96 -13.42
N VAL A 10 -16.50 1.91 -13.22
CA VAL A 10 -16.25 3.34 -13.42
C VAL A 10 -16.05 3.97 -12.05
N VAL A 11 -14.96 4.72 -11.89
CA VAL A 11 -14.58 5.36 -10.62
C VAL A 11 -14.20 6.83 -10.84
N PRO A 12 -14.30 7.70 -9.82
CA PRO A 12 -13.69 9.02 -9.90
C PRO A 12 -12.21 8.93 -10.25
N TYR A 13 -11.70 9.88 -11.03
CA TYR A 13 -10.31 9.89 -11.49
C TYR A 13 -9.31 9.80 -10.32
N SER A 14 -9.62 10.43 -9.18
CA SER A 14 -8.82 10.36 -7.96
C SER A 14 -8.68 8.95 -7.38
N CYS A 15 -9.65 8.07 -7.62
CA CYS A 15 -9.71 6.71 -7.07
C CYS A 15 -9.19 5.65 -8.03
N VAL A 16 -8.76 6.03 -9.23
CA VAL A 16 -8.29 5.11 -10.27
C VAL A 16 -7.15 4.23 -9.76
N GLN A 17 -6.14 4.83 -9.13
CA GLN A 17 -4.95 4.08 -8.65
C GLN A 17 -5.31 3.00 -7.63
N GLU A 18 -6.30 3.26 -6.76
CA GLU A 18 -6.80 2.28 -5.80
C GLU A 18 -7.58 1.15 -6.50
N ALA A 19 -8.41 1.50 -7.48
CA ALA A 19 -9.22 0.54 -8.22
C ALA A 19 -8.36 -0.39 -9.12
N LEU A 20 -7.23 0.09 -9.65
CA LEU A 20 -6.29 -0.68 -10.48
C LEU A 20 -5.58 -1.81 -9.73
N VAL A 21 -5.61 -1.81 -8.40
CA VAL A 21 -5.08 -2.90 -7.59
C VAL A 21 -5.90 -4.19 -7.80
N ILE A 22 -7.14 -4.08 -8.28
CA ILE A 22 -7.99 -5.23 -8.62
C ILE A 22 -7.56 -5.79 -9.98
N GLU A 23 -6.76 -6.86 -9.97
CA GLU A 23 -6.29 -7.51 -11.19
C GLU A 23 -7.45 -8.03 -12.05
N GLY A 24 -7.38 -7.81 -13.38
CA GLY A 24 -8.32 -8.33 -14.37
C GLY A 24 -9.74 -7.78 -14.27
N MET A 25 -9.87 -6.50 -13.88
CA MET A 25 -11.04 -5.67 -14.10
C MET A 25 -10.68 -4.49 -14.99
N ASP A 26 -11.57 -4.13 -15.91
CA ASP A 26 -11.44 -2.90 -16.69
C ASP A 26 -11.85 -1.71 -15.82
N ILE A 27 -10.91 -0.82 -15.49
CA ILE A 27 -11.16 0.39 -14.70
C ILE A 27 -11.20 1.60 -15.63
N ILE A 28 -12.25 2.42 -15.48
CA ILE A 28 -12.40 3.69 -16.19
C ILE A 28 -12.52 4.83 -15.17
N GLY A 29 -11.61 5.81 -15.28
CA GLY A 29 -11.64 7.02 -14.48
C GLY A 29 -12.47 8.13 -15.14
N VAL A 30 -13.41 8.72 -14.41
CA VAL A 30 -14.17 9.90 -14.85
C VAL A 30 -13.87 11.09 -13.93
N ARG A 31 -13.77 12.30 -14.48
CA ARG A 31 -13.47 13.51 -13.68
C ARG A 31 -14.73 14.13 -13.11
N ASP A 32 -15.83 14.06 -13.84
CA ASP A 32 -17.11 14.61 -13.44
C ASP A 32 -18.31 13.78 -13.95
N ILE A 33 -19.51 14.23 -13.60
CA ILE A 33 -20.76 13.58 -13.99
C ILE A 33 -20.98 13.68 -15.50
N SER A 34 -20.48 14.74 -16.16
CA SER A 34 -20.62 14.92 -17.61
C SER A 34 -19.82 13.87 -18.37
N ASP A 35 -18.62 13.54 -17.91
CA ASP A 35 -17.82 12.42 -18.42
C ASP A 35 -18.60 11.11 -18.31
N LEU A 36 -19.21 10.85 -17.15
CA LEU A 36 -20.02 9.64 -16.92
C LEU A 36 -21.24 9.58 -17.86
N VAL A 37 -21.97 10.69 -18.02
CA VAL A 37 -23.13 10.78 -18.92
C VAL A 37 -22.72 10.57 -20.37
N THR A 38 -21.57 11.14 -20.77
CA THR A 38 -21.01 10.96 -22.11
C THR A 38 -20.68 9.50 -22.35
N LEU A 39 -20.03 8.85 -21.38
CA LEU A 39 -19.70 7.42 -21.40
C LEU A 39 -20.94 6.53 -21.53
N LEU A 40 -22.02 6.81 -20.78
CA LEU A 40 -23.25 6.00 -20.83
C LEU A 40 -24.03 6.16 -22.13
N ARG A 41 -24.02 7.35 -22.74
CA ARG A 41 -24.70 7.62 -24.01
C ARG A 41 -23.99 6.97 -25.20
N SER A 42 -22.68 6.84 -25.11
CA SER A 42 -21.84 6.35 -26.18
C SER A 42 -21.59 4.85 -26.07
N HIS A 43 -22.47 4.05 -26.68
CA HIS A 43 -22.39 2.58 -26.64
C HIS A 43 -21.08 2.02 -27.24
N ASP A 44 -20.40 2.78 -28.11
CA ASP A 44 -19.17 2.38 -28.81
C ASP A 44 -17.87 2.98 -28.24
N HIS A 45 -17.95 4.00 -27.38
CA HIS A 45 -16.77 4.76 -26.92
C HIS A 45 -16.10 4.21 -25.67
N PHE A 46 -16.50 3.03 -25.19
CA PHE A 46 -15.83 2.29 -24.11
C PHE A 46 -14.33 2.01 -24.37
N LYS A 47 -13.89 2.13 -25.63
CA LYS A 47 -12.48 2.01 -26.05
C LYS A 47 -11.70 3.34 -26.02
N THR A 48 -12.40 4.48 -26.08
CA THR A 48 -11.79 5.82 -26.22
C THR A 48 -11.51 6.49 -24.88
N PHE A 49 -12.23 6.12 -23.81
CA PHE A 49 -11.86 6.55 -22.47
C PHE A 49 -10.55 5.87 -22.07
N PRO A 50 -9.58 6.60 -21.50
CA PRO A 50 -8.30 6.02 -21.14
C PRO A 50 -8.53 4.90 -20.14
N ARG A 51 -8.26 3.68 -20.61
CA ARG A 51 -8.11 2.52 -19.73
C ARG A 51 -6.78 2.69 -19.03
N GLU A 52 -6.86 2.88 -17.74
CA GLU A 52 -5.66 3.02 -16.92
C GLU A 52 -5.14 1.60 -16.62
N SER A 53 -3.84 1.42 -16.71
CA SER A 53 -3.15 0.20 -16.30
C SER A 53 -2.42 0.47 -14.99
N PRO A 54 -2.28 -0.52 -14.08
CA PRO A 54 -1.62 -0.31 -12.81
C PRO A 54 -0.21 0.26 -13.03
N VAL A 55 0.00 1.51 -12.60
CA VAL A 55 1.33 2.10 -12.54
C VAL A 55 2.01 1.43 -11.35
N LEU A 56 3.05 0.63 -11.63
CA LEU A 56 3.92 0.09 -10.59
C LEU A 56 4.72 1.25 -9.99
N GLN A 57 4.13 2.00 -9.07
CA GLN A 57 4.87 2.94 -8.25
C GLN A 57 5.82 2.11 -7.37
N LYS A 58 7.11 2.25 -7.63
CA LYS A 58 8.15 1.77 -6.74
C LYS A 58 8.07 2.64 -5.49
N ASN A 59 7.36 2.16 -4.47
CA ASN A 59 7.27 2.84 -3.18
C ASN A 59 8.66 2.86 -2.55
N GLU A 60 9.44 3.90 -2.82
CA GLU A 60 10.58 4.25 -1.98
C GLU A 60 9.99 4.93 -0.74
N SER A 61 9.72 4.11 0.28
CA SER A 61 9.36 4.60 1.61
C SER A 61 10.53 5.41 2.15
N SER A 62 10.42 6.75 2.09
CA SER A 62 11.41 7.67 2.65
C SER A 62 11.24 7.72 4.17
N TYR A 63 12.11 7.03 4.89
CA TYR A 63 12.20 7.12 6.35
C TYR A 63 13.22 8.19 6.76
N SER A 64 12.94 8.92 7.86
CA SER A 64 13.86 9.93 8.41
C SER A 64 14.98 9.35 9.27
N VAL A 65 14.95 8.03 9.51
CA VAL A 65 15.94 7.27 10.29
C VAL A 65 16.13 5.92 9.62
N ASP A 66 17.33 5.35 9.69
CA ASP A 66 17.63 4.04 9.11
C ASP A 66 18.18 3.06 10.16
N PHE A 67 17.81 1.78 10.05
CA PHE A 67 18.31 0.71 10.92
C PHE A 67 19.83 0.50 10.84
N SER A 68 20.44 0.80 9.70
CA SER A 68 21.90 0.73 9.49
C SER A 68 22.70 1.70 10.36
N GLU A 69 22.07 2.76 10.87
CA GLU A 69 22.68 3.72 11.80
C GLU A 69 22.85 3.15 13.23
N LEU A 70 22.30 1.96 13.52
CA LEU A 70 22.40 1.35 14.84
C LEU A 70 23.80 0.75 15.03
N HIS A 71 24.53 1.30 16.00
CA HIS A 71 25.81 0.78 16.44
C HIS A 71 25.74 0.27 17.88
N GLY A 72 26.38 -0.88 18.13
CA GLY A 72 26.33 -1.56 19.43
C GLY A 72 25.04 -2.36 19.65
N GLN A 73 24.87 -2.95 20.84
CA GLN A 73 23.69 -3.76 21.19
C GLN A 73 23.37 -4.93 20.26
N ALA A 74 24.38 -5.77 19.99
CA ALA A 74 24.27 -6.91 19.08
C ALA A 74 23.04 -7.80 19.33
N PHE A 75 22.66 -8.02 20.59
CA PHE A 75 21.47 -8.83 20.92
C PHE A 75 20.17 -8.17 20.48
N GLY A 76 19.99 -6.86 20.74
CA GLY A 76 18.80 -6.12 20.35
C GLY A 76 18.66 -5.97 18.84
N ILE A 77 19.77 -5.68 18.15
CA ILE A 77 19.81 -5.62 16.67
C ILE A 77 19.45 -6.97 16.07
N ARG A 78 20.06 -8.06 16.56
CA ARG A 78 19.78 -9.41 16.07
C ARG A 78 18.32 -9.82 16.32
N ALA A 79 17.78 -9.55 17.50
CA ALA A 79 16.38 -9.84 17.81
C ALA A 79 15.43 -9.09 16.89
N ALA A 80 15.68 -7.80 16.63
CA ALA A 80 14.88 -7.00 15.70
C ALA A 80 14.96 -7.52 14.26
N LEU A 81 16.15 -7.93 13.79
CA LEU A 81 16.32 -8.54 12.46
C LEU A 81 15.53 -9.85 12.33
N ILE A 82 15.63 -10.75 13.32
CA ILE A 82 14.89 -12.02 13.32
C ILE A 82 13.38 -11.75 13.34
N ALA A 83 12.93 -10.81 14.17
CA ALA A 83 11.51 -10.46 14.26
C ALA A 83 10.98 -9.86 12.95
N ALA A 84 11.75 -8.96 12.31
CA ALA A 84 11.38 -8.36 11.03
C ALA A 84 11.31 -9.41 9.91
N ALA A 85 12.32 -10.26 9.79
CA ALA A 85 12.36 -11.32 8.78
C ALA A 85 11.27 -12.38 9.00
N GLY A 86 11.01 -12.74 10.26
CA GLY A 86 10.03 -13.76 10.65
C GLY A 86 8.59 -13.26 10.81
N ARG A 87 8.34 -11.94 10.68
CA ARG A 87 7.04 -11.31 10.96
C ARG A 87 6.53 -11.62 12.38
N HIS A 88 7.41 -11.48 13.37
CA HIS A 88 7.09 -11.70 14.78
C HIS A 88 6.98 -10.39 15.56
N ASN A 89 6.18 -10.42 16.63
CA ASN A 89 6.15 -9.34 17.60
C ASN A 89 7.44 -9.36 18.45
N ILE A 90 7.92 -8.18 18.85
CA ILE A 90 9.11 -8.03 19.69
C ILE A 90 8.80 -7.16 20.91
N LEU A 91 9.27 -7.59 22.08
CA LEU A 91 9.26 -6.81 23.31
C LEU A 91 10.69 -6.38 23.67
N LEU A 92 10.94 -5.07 23.74
CA LEU A 92 12.24 -4.52 24.13
C LEU A 92 12.20 -4.09 25.59
N SER A 93 12.98 -4.75 26.45
CA SER A 93 13.07 -4.45 27.89
C SER A 93 14.51 -4.12 28.31
N GLY A 94 14.68 -3.18 29.23
CA GLY A 94 15.99 -2.71 29.70
C GLY A 94 15.94 -1.34 30.39
N THR A 95 17.06 -0.88 30.96
CA THR A 95 17.18 0.39 31.69
C THR A 95 16.97 1.63 30.81
N ALA A 96 16.61 2.77 31.40
CA ALA A 96 16.49 4.03 30.65
C ALA A 96 17.82 4.36 29.92
N GLY A 97 17.73 4.91 28.70
CA GLY A 97 18.91 5.21 27.87
C GLY A 97 19.51 4.01 27.13
N SER A 98 19.02 2.78 27.35
CA SER A 98 19.53 1.57 26.67
C SER A 98 19.14 1.46 25.19
N GLY A 99 18.80 2.54 24.49
CA GLY A 99 18.54 2.51 23.04
C GLY A 99 17.27 1.77 22.56
N LYS A 100 16.37 1.30 23.43
CA LYS A 100 15.12 0.59 23.03
C LYS A 100 14.29 1.37 22.01
N THR A 101 14.01 2.64 22.30
CA THR A 101 13.26 3.53 21.41
C THR A 101 14.02 3.78 20.10
N MET A 102 15.36 3.80 20.16
CA MET A 102 16.21 4.00 18.99
C MET A 102 16.10 2.81 18.02
N ILE A 103 16.06 1.58 18.55
CA ILE A 103 15.82 0.36 17.78
C ILE A 103 14.39 0.33 17.25
N ALA A 104 13.39 0.50 18.12
CA ALA A 104 11.97 0.38 17.75
C ALA A 104 11.57 1.30 16.60
N ARG A 105 12.02 2.57 16.61
CA ARG A 105 11.69 3.55 15.56
C ARG A 105 12.29 3.21 14.20
N ARG A 106 13.33 2.36 14.14
CA ARG A 106 14.05 1.99 12.91
C ARG A 106 13.62 0.64 12.35
N ILE A 107 12.90 -0.19 13.11
CA ILE A 107 12.37 -1.48 12.63
C ILE A 107 11.63 -1.36 11.28
N PRO A 108 10.79 -0.34 11.03
CA PRO A 108 10.09 -0.20 9.74
C PRO A 108 11.00 -0.21 8.51
N THR A 109 12.24 0.26 8.64
CA THR A 109 13.19 0.36 7.52
C THR A 109 13.78 -0.97 7.07
N ILE A 110 13.64 -2.04 7.88
CA ILE A 110 14.11 -3.40 7.56
C ILE A 110 12.96 -4.40 7.41
N LEU A 111 11.71 -3.94 7.46
CA LEU A 111 10.57 -4.82 7.28
C LEU A 111 10.52 -5.33 5.82
N PRO A 112 10.21 -6.62 5.62
CA PRO A 112 9.91 -7.13 4.29
C PRO A 112 8.77 -6.34 3.65
N PRO A 113 8.78 -6.15 2.32
CA PRO A 113 7.69 -5.50 1.62
C PRO A 113 6.38 -6.27 1.84
N LEU A 114 5.29 -5.53 1.87
CA LEU A 114 3.95 -6.11 1.96
C LEU A 114 3.62 -6.91 0.70
N SER A 115 2.93 -8.03 0.89
CA SER A 115 2.30 -8.73 -0.23
C SER A 115 1.18 -7.86 -0.82
N LYS A 116 0.81 -8.12 -2.09
CA LYS A 116 -0.32 -7.42 -2.74
C LYS A 116 -1.61 -7.48 -1.91
N LYS A 117 -1.88 -8.65 -1.32
CA LYS A 117 -3.08 -8.87 -0.49
C LYS A 117 -3.06 -8.01 0.78
N GLU A 118 -1.93 -7.95 1.47
CA GLU A 118 -1.77 -7.14 2.67
C GLU A 118 -1.89 -5.64 2.34
N ASN A 119 -1.34 -5.19 1.21
CA ASN A 119 -1.52 -3.82 0.74
C ASN A 119 -3.01 -3.46 0.57
N ILE A 120 -3.80 -4.33 -0.09
CA ILE A 120 -5.24 -4.10 -0.27
C ILE A 120 -5.97 -4.02 1.08
N GLU A 121 -5.65 -4.90 2.01
CA GLU A 121 -6.25 -4.89 3.35
C GLU A 121 -5.91 -3.60 4.11
N ILE A 122 -4.66 -3.15 4.03
CA ILE A 122 -4.20 -1.91 4.68
C ILE A 122 -4.86 -0.67 4.04
N THR A 123 -4.95 -0.60 2.71
CA THR A 123 -5.62 0.52 2.02
C THR A 123 -7.08 0.67 2.46
N LYS A 124 -7.79 -0.44 2.71
CA LYS A 124 -9.15 -0.38 3.27
C LYS A 124 -9.18 0.25 4.66
N VAL A 125 -8.21 -0.07 5.51
CA VAL A 125 -8.12 0.51 6.85
C VAL A 125 -7.89 2.02 6.77
N TYR A 126 -6.96 2.47 5.90
CA TYR A 126 -6.72 3.90 5.68
C TYR A 126 -7.93 4.61 5.09
N SER A 127 -8.61 4.01 4.10
CA SER A 127 -9.82 4.57 3.50
C SER A 127 -10.96 4.78 4.51
N VAL A 128 -11.07 3.90 5.51
CA VAL A 128 -12.07 4.05 6.59
C VAL A 128 -11.61 5.06 7.65
N ALA A 129 -10.31 5.16 7.90
CA ALA A 129 -9.75 6.09 8.88
C ALA A 129 -9.71 7.56 8.41
N GLY A 130 -9.78 7.78 7.08
CA GLY A 130 -9.73 9.10 6.45
C GLY A 130 -8.56 9.24 5.49
#